data_AF-A0AAV2QVI2-F1
#
_entry.id   AF-A0AAV2QVI2-F1
#
_cell.length_a   1.000
_cell.length_b   1.000
_cell.length_c   1.000
_cell.angle_alpha   90.00
_cell.angle_beta   90.00
_cell.angle_gamma   90.00
#
_symmetry.space_group_name_H-M   'P 1'
#
loop_
_entity.id
_entity.type
_entity.pdbx_description
1 polymer ?
#
loop_
_entity_poly.entity_id
_entity_poly.type
_entity_poly.pdbx_seq_one_letter_code
_entity_poly.pdbx_strand_id
1 'polypeptide(L)'
;HNEAERILAIMEDLLDKYDTDADYSHSNNINTMDRIIFPQLPDVPALPADGYVKTIDNQTAKKELVKHFGHMQRYAHAFTSVILDQSLHQHRSLRDMSFAQDNLKSLLRIMDFVLTSELGGSPDVSVINELNNLPYNSVARASTRRYRRAACLRQCVHGLRFIKQLFSE
;
A
#
# COMPACT_ATOMS: atom_id res chain seq x y z
N HIS A 1 4.38 -11.41 -16.08
CA HIS A 1 4.33 -10.00 -16.55
C HIS A 1 3.00 -9.25 -16.33
N ASN A 2 1.97 -9.76 -15.62
CA ASN A 2 0.70 -9.01 -15.50
C ASN A 2 0.07 -8.96 -14.08
N GLU A 3 0.70 -9.57 -13.06
CA GLU A 3 0.05 -9.63 -11.73
C GLU A 3 0.03 -8.27 -11.02
N ALA A 4 1.14 -7.52 -11.05
CA ALA A 4 1.19 -6.18 -10.47
C ALA A 4 0.26 -5.19 -11.18
N GLU A 5 0.11 -5.29 -12.50
CA GLU A 5 -0.80 -4.45 -13.29
C GLU A 5 -2.26 -4.77 -12.98
N ARG A 6 -2.61 -6.05 -12.93
CA ARG A 6 -3.95 -6.52 -12.54
C ARG A 6 -4.31 -6.03 -11.13
N ILE A 7 -3.40 -6.15 -10.18
CA ILE A 7 -3.61 -5.70 -8.80
C ILE A 7 -3.76 -4.18 -8.73
N LEU A 8 -2.93 -3.44 -9.47
CA LEU A 8 -3.01 -1.98 -9.52
C LEU A 8 -4.37 -1.53 -10.07
N ALA A 9 -4.84 -2.09 -11.18
CA ALA A 9 -6.14 -1.75 -11.77
C ALA A 9 -7.30 -2.01 -10.79
N ILE A 10 -7.30 -3.15 -10.10
CA ILE A 10 -8.30 -3.46 -9.06
C ILE A 10 -8.28 -2.41 -7.93
N MET A 11 -7.09 -2.00 -7.49
CA MET A 11 -6.94 -1.03 -6.42
C MET A 11 -7.37 0.38 -6.83
N GLU A 12 -7.14 0.75 -8.10
CA GLU A 12 -7.58 2.01 -8.70
C GLU A 12 -9.11 2.07 -8.81
N ASP A 13 -9.76 1.01 -9.32
CA ASP A 13 -11.22 0.92 -9.39
C ASP A 13 -11.87 1.03 -8.00
N LEU A 14 -11.29 0.39 -6.99
CA LEU A 14 -11.76 0.49 -5.61
C LEU A 14 -11.54 1.89 -5.04
N LEU A 15 -10.40 2.52 -5.34
CA LEU A 15 -10.11 3.88 -4.90
C LEU A 15 -11.14 4.87 -5.44
N ASP A 16 -11.43 4.85 -6.74
CA ASP A 16 -12.39 5.76 -7.38
C ASP A 16 -13.78 5.63 -6.75
N LYS A 17 -14.21 4.39 -6.48
CA LYS A 17 -15.45 4.10 -5.76
C LYS A 17 -15.47 4.73 -4.37
N TYR A 18 -14.41 4.54 -3.57
CA TYR A 18 -14.39 5.03 -2.18
C TYR A 18 -14.11 6.53 -2.06
N ASP A 19 -13.47 7.14 -3.05
CA ASP A 19 -13.30 8.60 -3.13
C ASP A 19 -14.63 9.30 -3.39
N THR A 20 -15.43 8.71 -4.26
CA THR A 20 -16.80 9.17 -4.53
C THR A 20 -17.65 9.05 -3.26
N ASP A 21 -17.60 7.90 -2.57
CA ASP A 21 -18.33 7.68 -1.31
C ASP A 21 -17.88 8.62 -0.17
N ALA A 22 -16.61 9.03 -0.17
CA ALA A 22 -16.03 9.89 0.85
C ALA A 22 -16.25 11.39 0.59
N ASP A 23 -16.83 11.77 -0.56
CA ASP A 23 -17.00 13.15 -1.02
C ASP A 23 -15.65 13.91 -1.07
N TYR A 24 -14.60 13.22 -1.53
CA TYR A 24 -13.27 13.81 -1.66
C TYR A 24 -13.14 14.78 -2.85
N SER A 25 -14.12 14.81 -3.76
CA SER A 25 -14.14 15.61 -4.99
C SER A 25 -14.03 17.14 -4.78
N HIS A 26 -14.18 17.63 -3.54
CA HIS A 26 -14.14 19.06 -3.19
C HIS A 26 -13.02 19.44 -2.20
N SER A 27 -12.14 18.50 -1.83
CA SER A 27 -11.12 18.72 -0.79
C SER A 27 -9.75 19.06 -1.40
N ASN A 28 -9.30 20.31 -1.26
CA ASN A 28 -7.93 20.72 -1.63
C ASN A 28 -6.82 20.15 -0.72
N ASN A 29 -7.14 19.26 0.23
CA ASN A 29 -6.23 18.81 1.30
C ASN A 29 -6.21 17.28 1.51
N ILE A 30 -6.51 16.49 0.46
CA ILE A 30 -6.60 15.02 0.53
C ILE A 30 -5.31 14.39 1.09
N ASN A 31 -4.15 14.82 0.61
CA ASN A 31 -2.86 14.31 1.08
C ASN A 31 -2.63 14.58 2.57
N THR A 32 -3.06 15.75 3.07
CA THR A 32 -2.97 16.09 4.49
C THR A 32 -3.91 15.22 5.33
N MET A 33 -5.12 14.94 4.83
CA MET A 33 -6.05 14.04 5.51
C MET A 33 -5.52 12.60 5.56
N ASP A 34 -4.98 12.09 4.46
CA ASP A 34 -4.42 10.74 4.40
C ASP A 34 -3.25 10.56 5.37
N ARG A 35 -2.42 11.62 5.54
CA ARG A 35 -1.33 11.66 6.54
C ARG A 35 -1.81 11.69 7.97
N ILE A 36 -2.91 12.40 8.25
CA ILE A 36 -3.55 12.39 9.59
C ILE A 36 -4.09 10.99 9.91
N ILE A 37 -4.63 10.29 8.91
CA ILE A 37 -5.28 8.99 9.10
C ILE A 37 -4.27 7.85 9.21
N PHE A 38 -3.21 7.88 8.40
CA PHE A 38 -2.14 6.86 8.36
C PHE A 38 -0.75 7.51 8.38
N PRO A 39 -0.33 8.11 9.51
CA PRO A 39 0.98 8.78 9.61
C PRO A 39 2.16 7.81 9.49
N GLN A 40 1.95 6.52 9.80
CA GLN A 40 2.97 5.47 9.77
C GLN A 40 3.25 4.92 8.38
N LEU A 41 2.39 5.21 7.40
CA LEU A 41 2.60 4.74 6.04
C LEU A 41 3.66 5.62 5.35
N PRO A 42 4.54 5.03 4.54
CA PRO A 42 5.65 5.76 3.94
C PRO A 42 5.17 6.92 3.06
N ASP A 43 5.99 7.96 2.97
CA ASP A 43 5.81 8.97 1.94
C ASP A 43 5.90 8.34 0.56
N VAL A 44 4.96 8.71 -0.30
CA VAL A 44 5.02 8.36 -1.71
C VAL A 44 6.25 9.07 -2.23
N PRO A 45 7.32 8.35 -2.65
CA PRO A 45 8.43 9.02 -3.31
C PRO A 45 7.86 9.69 -4.56
N ALA A 46 8.25 10.93 -4.83
CA ALA A 46 7.92 11.57 -6.10
C ALA A 46 8.33 10.58 -7.21
N LEU A 47 7.40 10.27 -8.11
CA LEU A 47 7.73 9.49 -9.30
C LEU A 47 8.90 10.23 -9.95
N PRO A 48 10.04 9.57 -10.17
CA PRO A 48 11.15 10.25 -10.81
C PRO A 48 10.66 10.76 -12.16
N ALA A 49 10.93 12.04 -12.45
CA ALA A 49 10.60 12.64 -13.73
C ALA A 49 11.23 11.80 -14.86
N ASP A 50 10.48 11.60 -15.94
CA ASP A 50 10.76 10.76 -17.10
C ASP A 50 12.22 10.31 -17.29
N GLY A 51 12.43 9.00 -17.42
CA GLY A 51 13.70 8.43 -17.88
C GLY A 51 14.60 7.83 -16.81
N TYR A 52 14.07 7.00 -15.91
CA TYR A 52 14.89 6.16 -15.03
C TYR A 52 15.53 4.99 -15.80
N VAL A 53 16.31 5.29 -16.84
CA VAL A 53 17.17 4.30 -17.48
C VAL A 53 18.46 4.24 -16.68
N LYS A 54 18.47 3.36 -15.68
CA LYS A 54 19.71 2.70 -15.28
C LYS A 54 19.37 1.23 -15.14
N THR A 55 20.06 0.39 -15.90
CA THR A 55 20.23 -1.02 -15.55
C THR A 55 20.66 -1.06 -14.09
N ILE A 56 19.72 -1.44 -13.22
CA ILE A 56 19.95 -1.44 -11.78
C ILE A 56 20.79 -2.69 -11.53
N ASP A 57 22.01 -2.53 -11.02
CA ASP A 57 22.81 -3.68 -10.63
C ASP A 57 22.05 -4.51 -9.57
N ASN A 58 22.32 -5.82 -9.50
CA ASN A 58 21.59 -6.72 -8.61
C ASN A 58 21.63 -6.28 -7.14
N GLN A 59 22.68 -5.55 -6.71
CA GLN A 59 22.81 -5.08 -5.33
C GLN A 59 21.90 -3.88 -5.06
N THR A 60 21.77 -2.97 -6.03
CA THR A 60 20.83 -1.84 -5.97
C THR A 60 19.38 -2.32 -6.11
N ALA A 61 19.11 -3.26 -7.03
CA ALA A 61 17.77 -3.85 -7.19
C ALA A 61 17.32 -4.56 -5.91
N LYS A 62 18.22 -5.29 -5.26
CA LYS A 62 17.99 -5.91 -3.95
C LYS A 62 17.64 -4.89 -2.87
N LYS A 63 18.39 -3.79 -2.75
CA LYS A 63 18.13 -2.75 -1.75
C LYS A 63 16.75 -2.11 -1.95
N GLU A 64 16.41 -1.76 -3.19
CA GLU A 64 15.08 -1.19 -3.46
C GLU A 64 13.97 -2.22 -3.24
N LEU A 65 14.16 -3.49 -3.64
CA LEU A 65 13.17 -4.54 -3.39
C LEU A 65 12.91 -4.75 -1.89
N VAL A 66 13.95 -4.76 -1.04
CA VAL A 66 13.80 -4.84 0.43
C VAL A 66 12.99 -3.67 0.98
N LYS A 67 13.32 -2.45 0.54
CA LYS A 67 12.63 -1.23 0.96
C LYS A 67 11.15 -1.26 0.55
N HIS A 68 10.86 -1.61 -0.69
CA HIS A 68 9.50 -1.69 -1.20
C HIS A 68 8.72 -2.84 -0.58
N PHE A 69 9.37 -3.96 -0.30
CA PHE A 69 8.77 -5.04 0.47
C PHE A 69 8.27 -4.53 1.84
N GLY A 70 9.10 -3.77 2.55
CA GLY A 70 8.71 -3.16 3.82
C GLY A 70 7.53 -2.19 3.71
N HIS A 71 7.50 -1.35 2.67
CA HIS A 71 6.35 -0.47 2.39
C HIS A 71 5.06 -1.26 2.17
N MET A 72 5.14 -2.34 1.39
CA MET A 72 4.01 -3.19 1.06
C MET A 72 3.46 -3.93 2.29
N GLN A 73 4.35 -4.35 3.21
CA GLN A 73 3.92 -4.91 4.48
C GLN A 73 3.18 -3.88 5.35
N ARG A 74 3.66 -2.62 5.39
CA ARG A 74 2.97 -1.53 6.09
C ARG A 74 1.58 -1.25 5.49
N TYR A 75 1.45 -1.26 4.16
CA TYR A 75 0.14 -1.17 3.50
C TYR A 75 -0.77 -2.34 3.90
N ALA A 76 -0.27 -3.58 3.85
CA ALA A 76 -1.07 -4.76 4.23
C ALA A 76 -1.57 -4.70 5.68
N HIS A 77 -0.75 -4.15 6.59
CA HIS A 77 -1.14 -3.90 7.97
C HIS A 77 -2.22 -2.79 8.08
N ALA A 78 -2.11 -1.71 7.30
CA ALA A 78 -3.15 -0.68 7.23
C ALA A 78 -4.49 -1.25 6.75
N PHE A 79 -4.48 -2.14 5.74
CA PHE A 79 -5.67 -2.89 5.32
C PHE A 79 -6.29 -3.68 6.47
N THR A 80 -5.50 -4.40 7.28
CA THR A 80 -6.01 -5.11 8.47
C THR A 80 -6.73 -4.15 9.42
N SER A 81 -6.15 -2.99 9.68
CA SER A 81 -6.77 -1.98 10.54
C SER A 81 -8.11 -1.48 9.98
N VAL A 82 -8.21 -1.26 8.67
CA VAL A 82 -9.48 -0.87 8.02
C VAL A 82 -10.50 -2.00 8.03
N ILE A 83 -10.08 -3.25 7.80
CA ILE A 83 -10.95 -4.43 7.83
C ILE A 83 -11.56 -4.60 9.23
N LEU A 84 -10.75 -4.45 10.29
CA LEU A 84 -11.22 -4.48 11.67
C LEU A 84 -12.22 -3.35 11.96
N ASP A 85 -11.99 -2.14 11.41
CA ASP A 85 -12.95 -1.04 11.54
C ASP A 85 -14.27 -1.35 10.80
N GLN A 86 -14.22 -1.98 9.62
CA GLN A 86 -15.41 -2.27 8.81
C GLN A 86 -16.18 -3.48 9.32
N SER A 87 -15.52 -4.49 9.91
CA SER A 87 -16.18 -5.68 10.45
C SER A 87 -17.19 -5.33 11.56
N LEU A 88 -16.98 -4.21 12.25
CA LEU A 88 -17.87 -3.69 13.28
C LEU A 88 -19.08 -2.93 12.71
N HIS A 89 -19.08 -2.52 11.44
CA HIS A 89 -20.06 -1.54 10.93
C HIS A 89 -20.64 -1.77 9.52
N GLN A 90 -19.94 -2.43 8.58
CA GLN A 90 -20.39 -2.56 7.17
C GLN A 90 -19.89 -3.84 6.48
N HIS A 91 -20.79 -4.73 6.05
CA HIS A 91 -20.45 -6.01 5.42
C HIS A 91 -19.91 -5.91 3.98
N ARG A 92 -20.43 -5.00 3.14
CA ARG A 92 -20.03 -4.95 1.72
C ARG A 92 -18.62 -4.39 1.54
N SER A 93 -18.28 -3.36 2.31
CA SER A 93 -16.95 -2.74 2.27
C SER A 93 -15.86 -3.68 2.80
N LEU A 94 -16.21 -4.54 3.76
CA LEU A 94 -15.32 -5.57 4.27
C LEU A 94 -14.80 -6.49 3.17
N ARG A 95 -15.69 -6.96 2.28
CA ARG A 95 -15.32 -7.88 1.18
C ARG A 95 -14.32 -7.25 0.22
N ASP A 96 -14.57 -6.01 -0.20
CA ASP A 96 -13.71 -5.29 -1.14
C ASP A 96 -12.32 -5.05 -0.53
N MET A 97 -12.26 -4.63 0.75
CA MET A 97 -11.00 -4.38 1.45
C MET A 97 -10.22 -5.67 1.73
N SER A 98 -10.89 -6.77 2.07
CA SER A 98 -10.26 -8.08 2.20
C SER A 98 -9.71 -8.58 0.86
N PHE A 99 -10.47 -8.41 -0.22
CA PHE A 99 -10.02 -8.78 -1.55
C PHE A 99 -8.78 -7.98 -1.98
N ALA A 100 -8.77 -6.67 -1.75
CA ALA A 100 -7.61 -5.82 -1.95
C ALA A 100 -6.40 -6.32 -1.13
N GLN A 101 -6.60 -6.60 0.15
CA GLN A 101 -5.54 -7.09 1.03
C GLN A 101 -4.96 -8.42 0.54
N ASP A 102 -5.78 -9.36 0.10
CA ASP A 102 -5.32 -10.67 -0.36
C ASP A 102 -4.48 -10.57 -1.64
N ASN A 103 -4.89 -9.69 -2.57
CA ASN A 103 -4.08 -9.37 -3.75
C ASN A 103 -2.73 -8.75 -3.35
N LEU A 104 -2.73 -7.82 -2.39
CA LEU A 104 -1.49 -7.22 -1.87
C LEU A 104 -0.56 -8.26 -1.23
N LYS A 105 -1.11 -9.20 -0.45
CA LYS A 105 -0.36 -10.33 0.14
C LYS A 105 0.19 -11.27 -0.93
N SER A 106 -0.54 -11.49 -2.02
CA SER A 106 -0.06 -12.28 -3.17
C SER A 106 1.20 -11.63 -3.76
N LEU A 107 1.16 -10.31 -3.99
CA LEU A 107 2.31 -9.57 -4.50
C LEU A 107 3.50 -9.60 -3.52
N LEU A 108 3.24 -9.46 -2.21
CA LEU A 108 4.28 -9.61 -1.18
C LEU A 108 4.97 -10.98 -1.25
N ARG A 109 4.22 -12.07 -1.45
CA ARG A 109 4.83 -13.42 -1.59
C ARG A 109 5.72 -13.53 -2.83
N ILE A 110 5.32 -12.89 -3.93
CA ILE A 110 6.15 -12.83 -5.15
C ILE A 110 7.43 -12.06 -4.89
N MET A 111 7.33 -10.90 -4.22
CA MET A 111 8.50 -10.09 -3.86
C MET A 111 9.45 -10.83 -2.91
N ASP A 112 8.92 -11.55 -1.92
CA ASP A 112 9.69 -12.37 -0.99
C ASP A 112 10.43 -13.51 -1.72
N PHE A 113 9.75 -14.20 -2.63
CA PHE A 113 10.36 -15.23 -3.47
C PHE A 113 11.53 -14.67 -4.29
N VAL A 114 11.34 -13.55 -4.98
CA VAL A 114 12.41 -12.91 -5.79
C VAL A 114 13.56 -12.47 -4.89
N LEU A 115 13.25 -11.85 -3.74
CA LEU A 115 14.26 -11.38 -2.80
C LEU A 115 15.12 -12.53 -2.26
N THR A 116 14.50 -13.63 -1.86
CA THR A 116 15.19 -14.78 -1.24
C THR A 116 15.87 -15.68 -2.26
N SER A 117 15.19 -16.01 -3.36
CA SER A 117 15.62 -17.04 -4.31
C SER A 117 16.50 -16.50 -5.44
N GLU A 118 16.23 -15.28 -5.92
CA GLU A 118 16.96 -14.70 -7.06
C GLU A 118 18.06 -13.73 -6.63
N LEU A 119 17.85 -12.98 -5.53
CA LEU A 119 18.79 -11.94 -5.07
C LEU A 119 19.54 -12.29 -3.78
N GLY A 120 19.27 -13.46 -3.18
CA GLY A 120 19.91 -13.94 -1.95
C GLY A 120 19.76 -12.97 -0.78
N GLY A 121 18.64 -12.27 -0.70
CA GLY A 121 18.31 -11.29 0.34
C GLY A 121 17.36 -11.83 1.39
N SER A 122 17.15 -11.04 2.44
CA SER A 122 16.13 -11.27 3.44
C SER A 122 15.33 -9.99 3.65
N PRO A 123 14.06 -10.08 4.06
CA PRO A 123 13.31 -8.94 4.55
C PRO A 123 14.07 -8.20 5.67
N ASP A 124 13.79 -6.91 5.80
CA ASP A 124 14.38 -6.10 6.87
C ASP A 124 13.75 -6.48 8.22
N VAL A 125 14.56 -7.03 9.12
CA VAL A 125 14.16 -7.44 10.47
C VAL A 125 13.63 -6.24 11.27
N SER A 126 14.15 -5.04 11.04
CA SER A 126 13.67 -3.82 11.70
C SER A 126 12.23 -3.52 11.31
N VAL A 127 11.87 -3.64 10.03
CA VAL A 127 10.51 -3.44 9.53
C VAL A 127 9.56 -4.51 10.09
N ILE A 128 9.99 -5.77 10.14
CA ILE A 128 9.18 -6.85 10.75
C ILE A 128 8.90 -6.54 12.22
N ASN A 129 9.91 -6.11 12.97
CA ASN A 129 9.76 -5.78 14.38
C ASN A 129 8.89 -4.53 14.59
N GLU A 130 8.99 -3.52 13.73
CA GLU A 130 8.09 -2.36 13.75
C GLU A 130 6.64 -2.78 13.55
N LEU A 131 6.36 -3.64 12.57
CA LEU A 131 5.01 -4.11 12.27
C LEU A 131 4.39 -4.92 13.41
N ASN A 132 5.20 -5.75 14.08
CA ASN A 132 4.76 -6.52 15.25
C ASN A 132 4.39 -5.62 16.44
N ASN A 133 4.97 -4.42 16.50
CA ASN A 133 4.78 -3.46 17.58
C ASN A 133 3.83 -2.31 17.22
N LEU A 134 3.24 -2.29 16.01
CA LEU A 134 2.32 -1.23 15.62
C LEU A 134 1.01 -1.35 16.42
N PRO A 135 0.69 -0.39 17.30
CA PRO A 135 -0.56 -0.40 18.02
C PRO A 135 -1.71 -0.14 17.03
N TYR A 136 -2.82 -0.85 17.21
CA TYR A 136 -4.07 -0.50 16.53
C TYR A 136 -4.53 0.88 17.02
N ASN A 137 -4.32 1.89 16.17
CA ASN A 137 -4.81 3.24 16.43
C ASN A 137 -6.27 3.33 16.02
N SER A 138 -7.16 2.99 16.96
CA SER A 138 -8.59 3.21 16.81
C SER A 138 -8.84 4.70 16.53
N VAL A 139 -9.61 4.99 15.49
CA VAL A 139 -9.90 6.39 15.17
C VAL A 139 -10.95 6.90 16.13
N ALA A 140 -10.53 7.79 17.03
CA ALA A 140 -11.33 8.36 18.10
C ALA A 140 -12.59 9.14 17.63
N ARG A 141 -12.78 9.36 16.32
CA ARG A 141 -13.91 10.12 15.77
C ARG A 141 -14.51 9.43 14.54
N ALA A 142 -15.84 9.32 14.49
CA ALA A 142 -16.58 8.75 13.37
C ALA A 142 -16.36 9.53 12.05
N SER A 143 -16.10 10.84 12.13
CA SER A 143 -15.93 11.72 10.97
C SER A 143 -14.69 11.42 10.12
N THR A 144 -13.63 10.88 10.72
CA THR A 144 -12.39 10.49 10.00
C THR A 144 -12.41 9.04 9.54
N ARG A 145 -13.34 8.22 10.04
CA ARG A 145 -13.46 6.80 9.69
C ARG A 145 -13.88 6.57 8.24
N ARG A 146 -14.80 7.40 7.73
CA ARG A 146 -15.29 7.30 6.34
C ARG A 146 -14.17 7.45 5.30
N TYR A 147 -13.13 8.19 5.66
CA TYR A 147 -11.98 8.50 4.81
C TYR A 147 -10.89 7.42 4.84
N ARG A 148 -10.89 6.51 5.82
CA ARG A 148 -9.82 5.50 6.00
C ARG A 148 -9.67 4.56 4.82
N ARG A 149 -10.77 4.16 4.19
CA ARG A 149 -10.75 3.23 3.05
C ARG A 149 -10.03 3.85 1.87
N ALA A 150 -10.49 5.02 1.46
CA ALA A 150 -9.88 5.83 0.41
C ALA A 150 -8.43 6.19 0.75
N ALA A 151 -8.14 6.65 1.97
CA ALA A 151 -6.77 6.98 2.39
C ALA A 151 -5.81 5.77 2.29
N CYS A 152 -6.24 4.60 2.78
CA CYS A 152 -5.46 3.37 2.70
C CYS A 152 -5.23 2.94 1.25
N LEU A 153 -6.29 2.93 0.44
CA LEU A 153 -6.23 2.56 -0.97
C LEU A 153 -5.35 3.53 -1.77
N ARG A 154 -5.48 4.84 -1.56
CA ARG A 154 -4.70 5.86 -2.28
C ARG A 154 -3.21 5.70 -2.03
N GLN A 155 -2.82 5.59 -0.77
CA GLN A 155 -1.40 5.39 -0.43
C GLN A 155 -0.86 4.07 -0.98
N CYS A 156 -1.66 3.00 -0.96
CA CYS A 156 -1.31 1.72 -1.57
C CYS A 156 -1.17 1.82 -3.10
N VAL A 157 -2.13 2.43 -3.80
CA VAL A 157 -2.11 2.65 -5.25
C VAL A 157 -0.87 3.45 -5.65
N HIS A 158 -0.57 4.52 -4.94
CA HIS A 158 0.63 5.31 -5.20
C HIS A 158 1.92 4.49 -5.01
N GLY A 159 2.02 3.69 -3.94
CA GLY A 159 3.14 2.79 -3.73
C GLY A 159 3.28 1.74 -4.85
N LEU A 160 2.16 1.17 -5.28
CA LEU A 160 2.11 0.19 -6.38
C LEU A 160 2.53 0.80 -7.73
N ARG A 161 2.10 2.03 -8.04
CA ARG A 161 2.54 2.75 -9.26
C ARG A 161 4.05 2.95 -9.27
N PHE A 162 4.63 3.33 -8.14
CA PHE A 162 6.08 3.48 -8.01
C PHE A 162 6.79 2.14 -8.23
N ILE A 163 6.34 1.06 -7.56
CA ILE A 163 6.93 -0.28 -7.71
C ILE A 163 6.82 -0.75 -9.17
N LYS A 164 5.66 -0.55 -9.80
CA LYS A 164 5.48 -0.89 -11.22
C LYS A 164 6.50 -0.17 -12.09
N GLN A 165 6.68 1.13 -11.93
CA GLN A 165 7.65 1.91 -12.70
C GLN A 165 9.09 1.44 -12.49
N LEU A 166 9.44 1.01 -11.27
CA LEU A 166 10.79 0.54 -10.95
C LEU A 166 11.12 -0.82 -11.58
N PHE A 167 10.12 -1.68 -11.80
CA PHE A 167 10.28 -3.07 -12.27
C PHE A 167 9.61 -3.35 -13.64
N SER A 168 9.21 -2.31 -14.38
CA SER A 168 8.54 -2.45 -15.68
C SER A 168 9.49 -2.62 -16.87
N GLU A 169 10.79 -2.36 -16.68
CA GLU A 169 11.87 -2.55 -17.66
C GLU A 169 12.88 -3.58 -17.15
#